data_AF-A0A8T9AXZ2-F1
#
_entry.id   AF-A0A8T9AXZ2-F1
#
_cell.length_a   1.000
_cell.length_b   1.000
_cell.length_c   1.000
_cell.angle_alpha   90.00
_cell.angle_beta   90.00
_cell.angle_gamma   90.00
#
_symmetry.space_group_name_H-M   'P 1'
#
loop_
_entity.id
_entity.type
_entity.pdbx_description
1 polymer ?
#
loop_
_entity_poly.entity_id
_entity_poly.type
_entity_poly.pdbx_seq_one_letter_code
_entity_poly.pdbx_strand_id
1 'polypeptide(L)'
;MPSFSAPFLIILALATQSFAAPAAIPNSYNEASNLVDNYIAKRFDDAATSTLNPPLNTYRGPSNGALNSTSVLPTGSVFPRPSGTGKTTRVTVTGTPTGTIIGGISTLPPQPTSSALNSSSAAGGSTSGTVAEQTFSGNGGQGWPTIDQWLSFDDLWSKNVKGMGTCYDATGKDPQAPTTSDEKTDIRASINSVSQTTGVDNRYILATILQESSGCVRAGMTLSPGSVAVPNPGLMQDHNGTHTCHDKPAPCPKDTITGMLMDGTNGTLDVPGGGDGLKQTLAQAVTLGAKAGSAQAAYWSSRIYNSGSYDGKKALEDPSLGATADYCDKIANRLVGWVG
;
A
#
# COMPACT_ATOMS: atom_id res chain seq x y z
N MET A 1 -12.20 15.41 -77.52
CA MET A 1 -12.19 14.63 -76.26
C MET A 1 -10.85 13.90 -76.16
N PRO A 2 -10.28 13.68 -74.97
CA PRO A 2 -10.38 14.52 -73.77
C PRO A 2 -9.01 14.85 -73.12
N SER A 3 -9.01 15.91 -72.30
CA SER A 3 -8.25 16.04 -71.02
C SER A 3 -6.74 15.74 -70.98
N PHE A 4 -5.93 16.80 -70.95
CA PHE A 4 -4.79 16.86 -70.03
C PHE A 4 -5.28 17.43 -68.68
N SER A 5 -4.89 16.80 -67.57
CA SER A 5 -5.39 17.14 -66.22
C SER A 5 -4.56 18.22 -65.53
N ALA A 6 -5.15 18.86 -64.52
CA ALA A 6 -4.59 20.01 -63.80
C ALA A 6 -3.45 19.64 -62.83
N PRO A 7 -2.53 20.57 -62.53
CA PRO A 7 -1.54 20.40 -61.46
C PRO A 7 -2.21 20.43 -60.09
N PHE A 8 -1.95 19.42 -59.25
CA PHE A 8 -2.48 19.38 -57.89
C PHE A 8 -1.57 20.15 -56.93
N LEU A 9 -2.13 21.16 -56.25
CA LEU A 9 -1.48 21.83 -55.13
C LEU A 9 -1.41 20.85 -53.95
N ILE A 10 -0.20 20.46 -53.55
CA ILE A 10 0.00 19.81 -52.25
C ILE A 10 0.06 20.94 -51.21
N ILE A 11 -1.06 21.20 -50.55
CA ILE A 11 -1.14 22.15 -49.44
C ILE A 11 -0.39 21.54 -48.25
N LEU A 12 0.69 22.20 -47.84
CA LEU A 12 1.46 21.83 -46.65
C LEU A 12 0.67 22.18 -45.37
N ALA A 13 -0.26 21.30 -44.99
CA ALA A 13 -0.99 21.42 -43.74
C ALA A 13 -0.06 21.08 -42.57
N LEU A 14 0.51 22.12 -41.94
CA LEU A 14 1.14 21.98 -40.62
C LEU A 14 0.05 21.58 -39.62
N ALA A 15 -0.01 20.30 -39.29
CA ALA A 15 -0.82 19.79 -38.19
C ALA A 15 -0.18 20.25 -36.87
N THR A 16 -0.50 21.48 -36.45
CA THR A 16 -0.25 21.97 -35.10
C THR A 16 -1.07 21.12 -34.13
N GLN A 17 -0.51 20.01 -33.67
CA GLN A 17 -1.10 19.21 -32.61
C GLN A 17 -1.16 20.09 -31.36
N SER A 18 -2.36 20.57 -31.06
CA SER A 18 -2.65 21.19 -29.78
C SER A 18 -2.40 20.14 -28.72
N PHE A 19 -1.30 20.29 -27.98
CA PHE A 19 -1.16 19.65 -26.69
C PHE A 19 -2.27 20.21 -25.80
N ALA A 20 -3.38 19.47 -25.74
CA ALA A 20 -4.36 19.68 -24.70
C ALA A 20 -3.60 19.57 -23.38
N ALA A 21 -3.63 20.64 -22.57
CA ALA A 21 -3.10 20.58 -21.22
C ALA A 21 -3.78 19.39 -20.50
N PRO A 22 -3.04 18.59 -19.72
CA PRO A 22 -3.63 17.46 -19.02
C PRO A 22 -4.83 17.97 -18.22
N ALA A 23 -6.00 17.39 -18.49
CA ALA A 23 -7.23 17.76 -17.80
C ALA A 23 -7.04 17.54 -16.29
N ALA A 24 -7.77 18.33 -15.50
CA ALA A 24 -7.53 18.50 -14.07
C ALA A 24 -7.39 17.18 -13.28
N ILE A 25 -6.76 17.26 -12.11
CA ILE A 25 -6.82 16.21 -11.09
C ILE A 25 -8.14 16.36 -10.32
N PRO A 26 -9.09 15.42 -10.47
CA PRO A 26 -9.96 15.06 -9.37
C PRO A 26 -9.88 13.55 -9.07
N ASN A 27 -9.37 13.21 -7.88
CA ASN A 27 -10.15 12.52 -6.85
C ASN A 27 -9.27 12.12 -5.65
N SER A 28 -9.84 12.16 -4.44
CA SER A 28 -9.24 11.65 -3.22
C SER A 28 -9.40 10.13 -3.10
N TYR A 29 -8.62 9.37 -3.90
CA TYR A 29 -8.61 7.89 -3.93
C TYR A 29 -10.02 7.26 -3.95
N ASN A 30 -10.95 7.90 -4.67
CA ASN A 30 -12.38 7.57 -4.75
C ASN A 30 -12.95 7.05 -3.41
N GLU A 31 -12.91 7.87 -2.35
CA GLU A 31 -13.38 7.56 -0.98
C GLU A 31 -12.68 6.35 -0.32
N ALA A 32 -11.36 6.20 -0.53
CA ALA A 32 -10.56 5.04 -0.10
C ALA A 32 -11.22 3.70 -0.51
N SER A 33 -11.81 3.73 -1.71
CA SER A 33 -12.74 2.78 -2.34
C SER A 33 -13.05 1.47 -1.61
N ASN A 34 -14.22 1.35 -0.98
CA ASN A 34 -14.92 2.39 -0.22
C ASN A 34 -14.71 2.06 1.27
N LEU A 35 -13.69 2.68 1.87
CA LEU A 35 -13.02 2.16 3.06
C LEU A 35 -12.62 0.68 2.92
N VAL A 36 -11.98 0.33 1.79
CA VAL A 36 -11.64 -1.06 1.39
C VAL A 36 -12.88 -1.96 1.46
N ASP A 37 -13.93 -1.44 0.82
CA ASP A 37 -15.30 -1.97 0.78
C ASP A 37 -15.77 -2.52 2.15
N ASN A 38 -15.76 -1.62 3.14
CA ASN A 38 -16.07 -1.83 4.56
C ASN A 38 -15.09 -2.76 5.29
N TYR A 39 -13.79 -2.55 5.11
CA TYR A 39 -12.70 -3.41 5.61
C TYR A 39 -12.93 -4.89 5.29
N ILE A 40 -13.11 -5.17 3.99
CA ILE A 40 -13.41 -6.50 3.43
C ILE A 40 -14.68 -7.06 4.10
N ALA A 41 -15.77 -6.30 3.99
CA ALA A 41 -17.04 -6.58 4.64
C ALA A 41 -16.87 -7.05 6.11
N LYS A 42 -16.12 -6.26 6.90
CA LYS A 42 -15.81 -6.49 8.33
C LYS A 42 -14.99 -7.77 8.58
N ARG A 43 -14.05 -8.10 7.68
CA ARG A 43 -13.33 -9.40 7.63
C ARG A 43 -14.31 -10.59 7.67
N PHE A 44 -15.43 -10.43 6.97
CA PHE A 44 -16.54 -11.39 6.82
C PHE A 44 -17.18 -11.91 8.11
N ASP A 45 -17.75 -11.02 8.95
CA ASP A 45 -18.77 -11.18 10.03
C ASP A 45 -18.73 -12.37 11.03
N ASP A 46 -18.02 -13.44 10.73
CA ASP A 46 -18.45 -14.82 10.89
C ASP A 46 -17.24 -15.75 11.04
N ALA A 47 -16.70 -15.84 12.26
CA ALA A 47 -16.12 -17.10 12.73
C ALA A 47 -17.24 -18.11 13.10
N ALA A 48 -18.43 -18.00 12.49
CA ALA A 48 -19.76 -18.28 13.06
C ALA A 48 -20.15 -19.77 13.17
N THR A 49 -19.27 -20.55 13.78
CA THR A 49 -19.53 -21.82 14.50
C THR A 49 -18.26 -22.39 15.15
N SER A 50 -17.07 -21.83 14.87
CA SER A 50 -15.78 -22.48 15.15
C SER A 50 -15.17 -22.08 16.49
N THR A 51 -14.67 -23.06 17.24
CA THR A 51 -14.18 -22.92 18.62
C THR A 51 -12.68 -22.64 18.72
N LEU A 52 -12.16 -21.68 17.93
CA LEU A 52 -10.73 -21.30 17.96
C LEU A 52 -10.56 -19.77 17.86
N ASN A 53 -10.24 -19.12 18.99
CA ASN A 53 -9.88 -17.70 19.04
C ASN A 53 -8.43 -17.48 18.58
N PRO A 54 -8.16 -16.58 17.60
CA PRO A 54 -6.92 -15.83 17.59
C PRO A 54 -6.98 -14.77 18.73
N PRO A 55 -5.97 -14.65 19.61
CA PRO A 55 -6.04 -13.77 20.76
C PRO A 55 -5.84 -12.29 20.40
N LEU A 56 -6.70 -11.42 20.92
CA LEU A 56 -6.41 -9.99 21.07
C LEU A 56 -5.21 -9.83 22.03
N ASN A 57 -4.03 -9.62 21.47
CA ASN A 57 -2.77 -9.53 22.24
C ASN A 57 -2.64 -8.17 22.95
N THR A 58 -3.42 -7.95 24.01
CA THR A 58 -3.15 -6.89 24.98
C THR A 58 -1.87 -7.24 25.74
N TYR A 59 -0.74 -6.71 25.28
CA TYR A 59 0.58 -6.99 25.86
C TYR A 59 0.64 -6.60 27.34
N ARG A 60 0.66 -7.62 28.22
CA ARG A 60 0.85 -7.46 29.66
C ARG A 60 2.16 -8.13 30.04
N GLY A 61 3.11 -7.34 30.54
CA GLY A 61 4.46 -7.82 30.90
C GLY A 61 4.43 -8.96 31.94
N PRO A 62 5.46 -9.82 31.95
CA PRO A 62 5.44 -11.06 32.72
C PRO A 62 5.49 -10.84 34.23
N SER A 63 4.64 -11.57 34.95
CA SER A 63 4.72 -11.75 36.40
C SER A 63 4.81 -13.24 36.70
N ASN A 64 5.86 -13.66 37.42
CA ASN A 64 6.20 -15.07 37.65
C ASN A 64 5.08 -15.86 38.37
N GLY A 65 4.84 -17.09 37.94
CA GLY A 65 3.97 -18.05 38.64
C GLY A 65 3.75 -19.33 37.84
N ALA A 66 4.25 -20.46 38.32
CA ALA A 66 4.07 -21.77 37.68
C ALA A 66 3.03 -22.61 38.44
N LEU A 67 2.11 -23.27 37.74
CA LEU A 67 1.27 -24.34 38.26
C LEU A 67 0.99 -25.42 37.19
N ASN A 68 1.07 -26.68 37.60
CA ASN A 68 0.56 -27.84 36.86
C ASN A 68 -0.96 -27.96 37.03
N SER A 69 -1.65 -28.52 36.03
CA SER A 69 -2.74 -29.50 36.25
C SER A 69 -3.15 -30.22 34.95
N THR A 70 -3.69 -31.43 35.12
CA THR A 70 -4.14 -32.36 34.07
C THR A 70 -5.67 -32.41 33.95
N SER A 71 -6.19 -32.60 32.73
CA SER A 71 -7.55 -33.07 32.42
C SER A 71 -7.55 -33.57 30.97
N VAL A 72 -7.75 -34.86 30.64
CA VAL A 72 -9.00 -35.66 30.68
C VAL A 72 -10.06 -35.19 29.68
N LEU A 73 -10.29 -35.99 28.63
CA LEU A 73 -11.40 -35.85 27.67
C LEU A 73 -12.68 -36.54 28.18
N PRO A 74 -13.85 -36.06 27.75
CA PRO A 74 -15.01 -36.91 27.47
C PRO A 74 -15.47 -36.82 25.99
N THR A 75 -16.23 -37.82 25.55
CA THR A 75 -16.65 -38.03 24.14
C THR A 75 -18.03 -37.47 23.80
N GLY A 76 -18.11 -36.81 22.64
CA GLY A 76 -19.12 -37.10 21.61
C GLY A 76 -20.57 -36.59 21.77
N SER A 77 -21.03 -35.81 20.78
CA SER A 77 -22.43 -35.82 20.33
C SER A 77 -22.53 -35.33 18.87
N VAL A 78 -23.52 -35.84 18.12
CA VAL A 78 -23.79 -35.54 16.71
C VAL A 78 -25.24 -35.10 16.58
N PHE A 79 -25.57 -34.04 15.82
CA PHE A 79 -26.89 -33.84 15.16
C PHE A 79 -26.83 -32.68 14.12
N PRO A 80 -27.89 -32.39 13.31
CA PRO A 80 -27.68 -32.29 11.86
C PRO A 80 -27.77 -30.89 11.22
N ARG A 81 -27.27 -30.81 9.98
CA ARG A 81 -27.37 -29.68 9.05
C ARG A 81 -28.80 -29.49 8.49
N PRO A 82 -29.37 -28.27 8.53
CA PRO A 82 -30.58 -27.93 7.75
C PRO A 82 -30.28 -27.75 6.26
N SER A 83 -31.25 -28.12 5.42
CA SER A 83 -31.32 -27.70 4.00
C SER A 83 -32.51 -26.74 3.85
N GLY A 84 -32.32 -25.61 3.17
CA GLY A 84 -33.36 -24.57 3.06
C GLY A 84 -33.26 -23.78 1.75
N THR A 85 -34.20 -24.02 0.83
CA THR A 85 -34.35 -23.25 -0.41
C THR A 85 -35.27 -22.05 -0.21
N GLY A 86 -34.86 -20.85 -0.63
CA GLY A 86 -35.69 -19.65 -0.60
C GLY A 86 -35.36 -18.63 -1.70
N LYS A 87 -36.39 -18.21 -2.46
CA LYS A 87 -36.45 -16.91 -3.17
C LYS A 87 -36.96 -15.88 -2.14
N THR A 88 -36.91 -14.55 -2.24
CA THR A 88 -36.93 -13.55 -3.35
C THR A 88 -36.40 -12.21 -2.72
N THR A 89 -36.08 -11.06 -3.33
CA THR A 89 -36.49 -10.37 -4.58
C THR A 89 -35.42 -9.36 -5.01
N ARG A 90 -35.31 -9.04 -6.31
CA ARG A 90 -34.50 -7.92 -6.83
C ARG A 90 -35.30 -6.60 -6.80
N VAL A 91 -34.98 -5.69 -5.89
CA VAL A 91 -35.53 -4.32 -5.92
C VAL A 91 -34.90 -3.56 -7.09
N THR A 92 -35.71 -2.84 -7.87
CA THR A 92 -35.27 -1.95 -8.94
C THR A 92 -35.78 -0.55 -8.65
N VAL A 93 -34.88 0.38 -8.33
CA VAL A 93 -35.22 1.80 -8.12
C VAL A 93 -35.08 2.54 -9.45
N THR A 94 -36.15 3.20 -9.89
CA THR A 94 -36.16 4.00 -11.12
C THR A 94 -36.33 5.46 -10.74
N GLY A 95 -35.28 6.28 -10.92
CA GLY A 95 -35.31 7.72 -10.63
C GLY A 95 -35.16 8.53 -11.93
N THR A 96 -36.16 9.36 -12.24
CA THR A 96 -36.13 10.24 -13.42
C THR A 96 -35.65 11.63 -13.00
N PRO A 97 -34.76 12.31 -13.74
CA PRO A 97 -34.21 13.60 -13.32
C PRO A 97 -35.22 14.75 -13.51
N THR A 98 -35.18 15.73 -12.61
CA THR A 98 -35.78 17.05 -12.80
C THR A 98 -34.79 18.09 -12.30
N GLY A 99 -34.35 18.99 -13.19
CA GLY A 99 -33.40 20.04 -12.87
C GLY A 99 -34.06 21.41 -12.80
N THR A 100 -33.56 22.28 -11.92
CA THR A 100 -33.93 23.70 -11.85
C THR A 100 -32.67 24.54 -11.72
N ILE A 101 -32.48 25.50 -12.63
CA ILE A 101 -31.40 26.49 -12.57
C ILE A 101 -31.93 27.74 -11.86
N ILE A 102 -31.26 28.17 -10.79
CA ILE A 102 -31.33 29.55 -10.28
C ILE A 102 -29.90 29.97 -9.92
N GLY A 103 -29.44 31.09 -10.47
CA GLY A 103 -28.13 31.67 -10.17
C GLY A 103 -28.17 32.60 -8.95
N GLY A 104 -27.06 32.66 -8.19
CA GLY A 104 -26.89 33.56 -7.06
C GLY A 104 -25.46 34.06 -6.95
N ILE A 105 -25.25 35.34 -7.26
CA ILE A 105 -23.99 36.05 -7.02
C ILE A 105 -23.95 36.55 -5.57
N SER A 106 -22.85 36.32 -4.85
CA SER A 106 -22.58 36.96 -3.56
C SER A 106 -21.08 37.09 -3.28
N THR A 107 -20.73 38.11 -2.50
CA THR A 107 -19.40 38.72 -2.39
C THR A 107 -18.49 38.11 -1.32
N LEU A 108 -17.16 38.16 -1.57
CA LEU A 108 -16.12 37.84 -0.58
C LEU A 108 -15.96 38.95 0.49
N PRO A 109 -15.75 38.61 1.78
CA PRO A 109 -15.16 39.48 2.79
C PRO A 109 -13.61 39.39 2.79
N PRO A 110 -12.88 40.37 3.36
CA PRO A 110 -11.42 40.49 3.22
C PRO A 110 -10.58 39.65 4.21
N GLN A 111 -9.35 39.37 3.79
CA GLN A 111 -8.30 38.66 4.53
C GLN A 111 -7.51 39.58 5.49
N PRO A 112 -7.13 39.13 6.70
CA PRO A 112 -6.07 39.75 7.50
C PRO A 112 -4.66 39.25 7.13
N THR A 113 -3.70 40.17 7.10
CA THR A 113 -2.24 39.91 7.22
C THR A 113 -1.92 39.37 8.62
N SER A 114 -0.85 38.62 8.91
CA SER A 114 0.38 38.27 8.17
C SER A 114 0.83 36.83 8.56
N SER A 115 1.78 36.18 7.88
CA SER A 115 3.24 36.33 8.15
C SER A 115 4.04 35.48 7.15
N ALA A 116 5.32 35.80 6.94
CA ALA A 116 6.13 35.16 5.90
C ALA A 116 6.51 33.70 6.22
N LEU A 117 6.26 32.80 5.26
CA LEU A 117 6.94 31.51 5.14
C LEU A 117 7.62 31.43 3.76
N ASN A 118 8.79 30.79 3.74
CA ASN A 118 9.71 30.88 2.61
C ASN A 118 9.19 30.13 1.38
N SER A 119 8.87 30.87 0.31
CA SER A 119 8.29 30.30 -0.91
C SER A 119 9.36 29.72 -1.83
N SER A 120 9.74 28.46 -1.62
CA SER A 120 10.38 27.64 -2.67
C SER A 120 9.29 26.96 -3.49
N SER A 121 8.99 27.53 -4.66
CA SER A 121 7.88 27.11 -5.52
C SER A 121 7.98 25.66 -6.00
N ALA A 122 6.82 24.99 -6.11
CA ALA A 122 6.74 23.71 -6.80
C ALA A 122 7.06 23.89 -8.30
N ALA A 123 8.08 23.18 -8.77
CA ALA A 123 8.41 23.03 -10.17
C ALA A 123 8.99 21.61 -10.38
N GLY A 124 8.58 20.94 -11.46
CA GLY A 124 9.08 19.62 -11.80
C GLY A 124 10.54 19.66 -12.24
N GLY A 125 11.46 19.62 -11.27
CA GLY A 125 12.89 19.58 -11.49
C GLY A 125 13.46 18.21 -11.18
N SER A 126 13.98 17.52 -12.19
CA SER A 126 14.76 16.27 -12.01
C SER A 126 16.09 16.58 -11.33
N THR A 127 16.07 16.74 -10.02
CA THR A 127 17.25 17.02 -9.21
C THR A 127 18.08 15.74 -9.05
N SER A 128 19.13 15.64 -9.85
CA SER A 128 20.16 14.58 -9.79
C SER A 128 21.07 14.70 -8.54
N GLY A 129 20.54 15.22 -7.43
CA GLY A 129 21.18 15.25 -6.12
C GLY A 129 20.61 14.18 -5.19
N THR A 130 21.42 13.74 -4.25
CA THR A 130 20.99 12.90 -3.13
C THR A 130 20.09 13.72 -2.20
N VAL A 131 18.88 13.23 -1.95
CA VAL A 131 18.02 13.77 -0.88
C VAL A 131 18.59 13.28 0.46
N ALA A 132 18.88 14.20 1.38
CA ALA A 132 19.27 13.84 2.73
C ALA A 132 18.06 13.34 3.53
N GLU A 133 18.28 12.35 4.39
CA GLU A 133 17.27 11.85 5.32
C GLU A 133 16.83 12.98 6.29
N GLN A 134 15.53 13.08 6.55
CA GLN A 134 14.92 14.06 7.45
C GLN A 134 14.17 13.31 8.55
N THR A 135 14.38 13.68 9.82
CA THR A 135 13.62 13.08 10.92
C THR A 135 12.22 13.66 11.01
N PHE A 136 11.21 12.82 10.82
CA PHE A 136 9.80 13.12 11.03
C PHE A 136 9.32 12.51 12.37
N SER A 137 8.49 13.25 13.10
CA SER A 137 8.03 12.89 14.45
C SER A 137 6.54 13.18 14.63
N GLY A 138 5.86 12.40 15.47
CA GLY A 138 4.44 12.54 15.73
C GLY A 138 3.56 11.71 14.78
N ASN A 139 2.33 12.15 14.56
CA ASN A 139 1.25 11.30 14.02
C ASN A 139 1.15 11.27 12.48
N GLY A 140 2.23 11.44 11.71
CA GLY A 140 2.14 11.46 10.25
C GLY A 140 1.44 12.70 9.65
N GLY A 141 1.19 13.72 10.48
CA GLY A 141 0.42 14.92 10.13
C GLY A 141 1.29 16.16 9.88
N GLN A 142 1.27 17.11 10.80
CA GLN A 142 2.06 18.35 10.68
C GLN A 142 3.56 18.05 10.62
N GLY A 143 4.28 18.68 9.68
CA GLY A 143 5.72 18.49 9.47
C GLY A 143 6.09 17.29 8.59
N TRP A 144 5.17 16.34 8.35
CA TRP A 144 5.38 15.20 7.45
C TRP A 144 5.09 15.58 5.99
N PRO A 145 5.68 14.90 4.99
CA PRO A 145 5.38 15.17 3.59
C PRO A 145 3.94 14.84 3.23
N THR A 146 3.27 15.73 2.50
CA THR A 146 1.96 15.47 1.89
C THR A 146 2.11 14.73 0.55
N ILE A 147 1.01 14.17 0.03
CA ILE A 147 1.01 13.42 -1.25
C ILE A 147 1.50 14.26 -2.43
N ASP A 148 1.25 15.57 -2.40
CA ASP A 148 1.68 16.53 -3.43
C ASP A 148 3.18 16.84 -3.36
N GLN A 149 3.85 16.43 -2.29
CA GLN A 149 5.30 16.50 -2.11
C GLN A 149 6.01 15.16 -2.41
N TRP A 150 5.26 14.06 -2.58
CA TRP A 150 5.82 12.78 -3.00
C TRP A 150 6.21 12.87 -4.48
N LEU A 151 7.41 12.38 -4.83
CA LEU A 151 7.88 12.35 -6.22
C LEU A 151 7.01 11.42 -7.08
N SER A 152 7.09 11.56 -8.41
CA SER A 152 6.39 10.64 -9.31
C SER A 152 6.95 9.21 -9.19
N PHE A 153 6.16 8.21 -9.55
CA PHE A 153 6.64 6.81 -9.55
C PHE A 153 7.90 6.63 -10.42
N ASP A 154 8.02 7.35 -11.52
CA ASP A 154 9.17 7.24 -12.42
C ASP A 154 10.41 7.98 -11.90
N ASP A 155 10.23 9.08 -11.16
CA ASP A 155 11.32 9.74 -10.42
C ASP A 155 11.82 8.88 -9.25
N LEU A 156 10.90 8.26 -8.50
CA LEU A 156 11.25 7.31 -7.43
C LEU A 156 11.95 6.08 -7.99
N TRP A 157 11.43 5.50 -9.07
CA TRP A 157 12.03 4.34 -9.72
C TRP A 157 13.43 4.66 -10.25
N SER A 158 13.58 5.75 -11.00
CA SER A 158 14.88 6.13 -11.60
C SER A 158 15.94 6.46 -10.55
N LYS A 159 15.58 7.07 -9.42
CA LYS A 159 16.49 7.28 -8.27
C LYS A 159 16.94 5.96 -7.63
N ASN A 160 16.04 4.99 -7.45
CA ASN A 160 16.31 3.78 -6.65
C ASN A 160 16.81 2.57 -7.45
N VAL A 161 16.45 2.41 -8.73
CA VAL A 161 16.69 1.20 -9.53
C VAL A 161 18.18 0.80 -9.64
N LYS A 162 19.09 1.78 -9.53
CA LYS A 162 20.54 1.53 -9.53
C LYS A 162 21.03 0.88 -8.23
N GLY A 163 20.48 1.25 -7.08
CA GLY A 163 20.87 0.75 -5.76
C GLY A 163 20.11 -0.50 -5.31
N MET A 164 18.86 -0.68 -5.76
CA MET A 164 18.03 -1.81 -5.36
C MET A 164 18.62 -3.17 -5.77
N GLY A 165 18.25 -4.25 -5.06
CA GLY A 165 18.42 -5.63 -5.52
C GLY A 165 19.64 -6.39 -5.00
N THR A 166 20.41 -5.83 -4.07
CA THR A 166 21.43 -6.58 -3.30
C THR A 166 20.73 -7.61 -2.41
N CYS A 167 21.19 -8.87 -2.42
CA CYS A 167 20.49 -9.99 -1.78
C CYS A 167 21.36 -10.76 -0.80
N TYR A 168 20.77 -11.17 0.33
CA TYR A 168 21.37 -11.98 1.38
C TYR A 168 20.43 -13.09 1.84
N ASP A 169 20.95 -14.10 2.53
CA ASP A 169 20.21 -15.16 3.21
C ASP A 169 19.33 -14.64 4.37
N ALA A 170 18.51 -15.53 4.97
CA ALA A 170 17.68 -15.23 6.14
C ALA A 170 18.45 -14.77 7.39
N THR A 171 19.77 -14.98 7.49
CA THR A 171 20.62 -14.44 8.58
C THR A 171 21.31 -13.12 8.23
N GLY A 172 21.19 -12.62 7.00
CA GLY A 172 21.74 -11.35 6.54
C GLY A 172 23.26 -11.35 6.36
N LYS A 173 23.88 -12.50 6.11
CA LYS A 173 25.35 -12.69 6.09
C LYS A 173 25.86 -13.19 4.75
N ASP A 174 25.21 -14.22 4.20
CA ASP A 174 25.67 -14.92 3.01
C ASP A 174 25.01 -14.29 1.78
N PRO A 175 25.79 -13.73 0.83
CA PRO A 175 25.24 -13.04 -0.32
C PRO A 175 24.62 -14.02 -1.32
N GLN A 176 23.38 -13.74 -1.71
CA GLN A 176 22.67 -14.47 -2.77
C GLN A 176 22.85 -13.79 -4.13
N ALA A 177 22.40 -14.46 -5.21
CA ALA A 177 22.36 -13.86 -6.53
C ALA A 177 21.52 -12.56 -6.53
N PRO A 178 22.08 -11.41 -6.95
CA PRO A 178 21.38 -10.14 -6.91
C PRO A 178 20.20 -10.12 -7.89
N THR A 179 19.30 -9.15 -7.70
CA THR A 179 18.17 -8.93 -8.61
C THR A 179 18.68 -8.31 -9.92
N THR A 180 18.52 -9.05 -11.01
CA THR A 180 18.98 -8.75 -12.38
C THR A 180 18.19 -7.61 -13.02
N SER A 181 18.66 -7.11 -14.18
CA SER A 181 17.98 -6.04 -14.92
C SER A 181 16.57 -6.45 -15.39
N ASP A 182 16.38 -7.71 -15.73
CA ASP A 182 15.10 -8.23 -16.22
C ASP A 182 14.12 -8.38 -15.04
N GLU A 183 14.58 -8.94 -13.92
CA GLU A 183 13.79 -9.00 -12.67
C GLU A 183 13.43 -7.60 -12.16
N LYS A 184 14.32 -6.60 -12.27
CA LYS A 184 13.96 -5.19 -11.96
C LYS A 184 12.89 -4.64 -12.90
N THR A 185 12.95 -5.00 -14.18
CA THR A 185 11.92 -4.62 -15.16
C THR A 185 10.58 -5.27 -14.83
N ASP A 186 10.59 -6.54 -14.41
CA ASP A 186 9.41 -7.26 -13.95
C ASP A 186 8.87 -6.74 -12.63
N ILE A 187 9.71 -6.30 -11.67
CA ILE A 187 9.25 -5.57 -10.48
C ILE A 187 8.50 -4.30 -10.90
N ARG A 188 9.07 -3.44 -11.77
CA ARG A 188 8.40 -2.19 -12.21
C ARG A 188 7.06 -2.46 -12.90
N ALA A 189 6.97 -3.51 -13.71
CA ALA A 189 5.73 -3.94 -14.35
C ALA A 189 4.72 -4.46 -13.32
N SER A 190 5.19 -5.27 -12.36
CA SER A 190 4.38 -5.84 -11.28
C SER A 190 3.80 -4.76 -10.38
N ILE A 191 4.59 -3.77 -9.94
CA ILE A 191 4.10 -2.64 -9.12
C ILE A 191 2.93 -1.93 -9.81
N ASN A 192 3.06 -1.63 -11.10
CA ASN A 192 1.99 -0.95 -11.84
C ASN A 192 0.75 -1.85 -12.03
N SER A 193 0.92 -3.16 -12.26
CA SER A 193 -0.18 -4.11 -12.38
C SER A 193 -0.94 -4.30 -11.06
N VAL A 194 -0.19 -4.48 -9.96
CA VAL A 194 -0.74 -4.66 -8.61
C VAL A 194 -1.36 -3.37 -8.09
N SER A 195 -0.79 -2.20 -8.38
CA SER A 195 -1.41 -0.90 -8.08
C SER A 195 -2.79 -0.75 -8.75
N GLN A 196 -2.89 -1.05 -10.05
CA GLN A 196 -4.15 -1.05 -10.79
C GLN A 196 -5.17 -2.08 -10.25
N THR A 197 -4.69 -3.25 -9.80
CA THR A 197 -5.54 -4.34 -9.28
C THR A 197 -6.06 -4.07 -7.87
N THR A 198 -5.25 -3.42 -7.02
CA THR A 198 -5.54 -3.25 -5.59
C THR A 198 -6.12 -1.89 -5.22
N GLY A 199 -5.83 -0.85 -6.02
CA GLY A 199 -6.10 0.56 -5.71
C GLY A 199 -5.01 1.23 -4.86
N VAL A 200 -3.94 0.52 -4.50
CA VAL A 200 -2.83 1.06 -3.70
C VAL A 200 -1.87 1.85 -4.58
N ASP A 201 -1.38 2.99 -4.08
CA ASP A 201 -0.49 3.91 -4.79
C ASP A 201 0.84 3.22 -5.19
N ASN A 202 1.21 3.25 -6.48
CA ASN A 202 2.44 2.61 -6.96
C ASN A 202 3.72 3.20 -6.33
N ARG A 203 3.69 4.46 -5.89
CA ARG A 203 4.78 5.08 -5.12
C ARG A 203 4.94 4.45 -3.74
N TYR A 204 3.82 4.14 -3.08
CA TYR A 204 3.80 3.53 -1.76
C TYR A 204 4.24 2.06 -1.80
N ILE A 205 3.75 1.28 -2.77
CA ILE A 205 4.21 -0.10 -3.01
C ILE A 205 5.74 -0.13 -3.21
N LEU A 206 6.29 0.79 -4.03
CA LEU A 206 7.74 0.91 -4.23
C LEU A 206 8.48 1.27 -2.93
N ALA A 207 7.97 2.22 -2.14
CA ALA A 207 8.56 2.60 -0.85
C ALA A 207 8.62 1.42 0.12
N THR A 208 7.56 0.60 0.21
CA THR A 208 7.54 -0.63 1.02
C THR A 208 8.55 -1.66 0.50
N ILE A 209 8.59 -1.97 -0.81
CA ILE A 209 9.58 -2.92 -1.37
C ILE A 209 11.03 -2.50 -1.05
N LEU A 210 11.32 -1.20 -1.13
CA LEU A 210 12.63 -0.65 -0.80
C LEU A 210 12.94 -0.73 0.71
N GLN A 211 11.92 -0.63 1.57
CA GLN A 211 12.08 -0.72 3.01
C GLN A 211 12.21 -2.16 3.52
N GLU A 212 11.47 -3.11 2.94
CA GLU A 212 11.39 -4.50 3.40
C GLU A 212 12.51 -5.39 2.83
N SER A 213 12.90 -5.18 1.57
CA SER A 213 13.86 -6.04 0.87
C SER A 213 14.97 -5.29 0.15
N SER A 214 14.95 -3.95 0.16
CA SER A 214 15.75 -3.14 -0.78
C SER A 214 15.54 -3.56 -2.25
N GLY A 215 14.38 -4.13 -2.58
CA GLY A 215 14.09 -4.68 -3.91
C GLY A 215 14.78 -6.01 -4.24
N CYS A 216 15.16 -6.80 -3.23
CA CYS A 216 15.73 -8.14 -3.43
C CYS A 216 14.64 -9.20 -3.63
N VAL A 217 14.58 -9.84 -4.82
CA VAL A 217 13.62 -10.94 -5.09
C VAL A 217 13.88 -12.21 -4.27
N ARG A 218 15.10 -12.37 -3.73
CA ARG A 218 15.54 -13.56 -2.96
C ARG A 218 15.60 -13.30 -1.45
N ALA A 219 14.98 -12.21 -0.98
CA ALA A 219 15.16 -11.72 0.38
C ALA A 219 14.93 -12.80 1.44
N GLY A 220 15.79 -12.79 2.46
CA GLY A 220 15.64 -13.58 3.67
C GLY A 220 14.20 -13.56 4.19
N MET A 221 13.68 -14.73 4.59
CA MET A 221 12.34 -14.82 5.17
C MET A 221 12.42 -14.44 6.65
N THR A 222 11.82 -13.31 7.06
CA THR A 222 11.72 -12.95 8.48
C THR A 222 10.61 -13.73 9.18
N LEU A 223 10.56 -13.67 10.52
CA LEU A 223 9.58 -14.40 11.33
C LEU A 223 8.88 -13.45 12.29
N SER A 224 7.55 -13.32 12.18
CA SER A 224 6.72 -12.65 13.17
C SER A 224 6.63 -13.50 14.46
N PRO A 225 6.80 -12.89 15.65
CA PRO A 225 6.76 -13.61 16.92
C PRO A 225 5.35 -14.06 17.29
N GLY A 226 5.22 -15.29 17.80
CA GLY A 226 3.95 -15.89 18.22
C GLY A 226 4.15 -17.21 18.96
N SER A 227 3.04 -17.87 19.33
CA SER A 227 3.07 -19.25 19.85
C SER A 227 3.47 -20.27 18.78
N VAL A 228 3.22 -19.94 17.52
CA VAL A 228 3.89 -20.45 16.32
C VAL A 228 4.46 -19.23 15.61
N ALA A 229 5.70 -19.32 15.12
CA ALA A 229 6.29 -18.25 14.33
C ALA A 229 5.62 -18.19 12.95
N VAL A 230 5.08 -17.03 12.57
CA VAL A 230 4.49 -16.83 11.23
C VAL A 230 5.57 -16.27 10.31
N PRO A 231 5.84 -16.89 9.15
CA PRO A 231 6.98 -16.52 8.33
C PRO A 231 6.60 -15.51 7.25
N ASN A 232 7.51 -14.58 6.95
CA ASN A 232 7.26 -13.41 6.10
C ASN A 232 8.27 -13.39 4.93
N PRO A 233 7.90 -13.75 3.69
CA PRO A 233 8.85 -13.88 2.59
C PRO A 233 8.87 -12.69 1.64
N GLY A 234 9.73 -12.80 0.61
CA GLY A 234 9.57 -12.05 -0.63
C GLY A 234 9.96 -10.57 -0.55
N LEU A 235 9.61 -9.85 -1.62
CA LEU A 235 9.96 -8.44 -1.84
C LEU A 235 9.35 -7.48 -0.82
N MET A 236 8.26 -7.87 -0.16
CA MET A 236 7.50 -7.04 0.76
C MET A 236 7.43 -7.61 2.19
N GLN A 237 8.16 -8.68 2.49
CA GLN A 237 8.15 -9.36 3.80
C GLN A 237 6.72 -9.59 4.30
N ASP A 238 5.90 -10.15 3.41
CA ASP A 238 4.46 -10.19 3.54
C ASP A 238 3.97 -11.33 4.46
N HIS A 239 2.91 -11.08 5.23
CA HIS A 239 2.57 -11.98 6.35
C HIS A 239 2.08 -13.35 5.86
N ASN A 240 2.84 -14.42 6.13
CA ASN A 240 2.54 -15.79 5.69
C ASN A 240 2.41 -15.93 4.16
N GLY A 241 3.25 -15.20 3.41
CA GLY A 241 3.31 -15.22 1.96
C GLY A 241 3.47 -16.60 1.33
N THR A 242 2.90 -16.78 0.14
CA THR A 242 3.00 -18.00 -0.66
C THR A 242 4.06 -17.89 -1.76
N HIS A 243 4.38 -16.67 -2.19
CA HIS A 243 5.33 -16.39 -3.26
C HIS A 243 6.71 -16.01 -2.72
N THR A 244 7.77 -16.68 -3.18
CA THR A 244 9.14 -16.33 -2.82
C THR A 244 10.16 -16.85 -3.83
N CYS A 245 11.25 -16.09 -4.00
CA CYS A 245 12.47 -16.57 -4.67
C CYS A 245 13.66 -16.74 -3.70
N HIS A 246 13.41 -16.81 -2.38
CA HIS A 246 14.41 -17.27 -1.40
C HIS A 246 14.88 -18.69 -1.73
N ASP A 247 16.20 -18.91 -1.66
CA ASP A 247 16.88 -20.14 -2.09
C ASP A 247 16.56 -20.59 -3.53
N LYS A 248 16.12 -19.67 -4.42
CA LYS A 248 15.87 -19.98 -5.84
C LYS A 248 16.97 -19.43 -6.74
N PRO A 249 17.36 -20.16 -7.80
CA PRO A 249 18.33 -19.68 -8.78
C PRO A 249 17.85 -18.40 -9.48
N ALA A 250 18.76 -17.77 -10.23
CA ALA A 250 18.42 -16.67 -11.12
C ALA A 250 18.10 -17.16 -12.54
N PRO A 251 17.11 -16.57 -13.23
CA PRO A 251 16.19 -15.53 -12.75
C PRO A 251 15.01 -16.10 -11.94
N CYS A 252 14.45 -15.27 -11.07
CA CYS A 252 13.15 -15.46 -10.43
C CYS A 252 12.04 -15.27 -11.48
N PRO A 253 11.01 -16.15 -11.55
CA PRO A 253 9.94 -15.99 -12.52
C PRO A 253 9.10 -14.72 -12.28
N LYS A 254 8.73 -14.03 -13.38
CA LYS A 254 7.84 -12.85 -13.37
C LYS A 254 6.57 -13.06 -12.56
N ASP A 255 5.95 -14.23 -12.69
CA ASP A 255 4.69 -14.54 -12.00
C ASP A 255 4.91 -14.68 -10.49
N THR A 256 6.07 -15.17 -10.05
CA THR A 256 6.46 -15.20 -8.64
C THR A 256 6.78 -13.80 -8.11
N ILE A 257 7.40 -12.93 -8.92
CA ILE A 257 7.60 -11.50 -8.58
C ILE A 257 6.25 -10.79 -8.45
N THR A 258 5.32 -11.03 -9.38
CA THR A 258 3.96 -10.47 -9.34
C THR A 258 3.21 -10.98 -8.11
N GLY A 259 3.36 -12.26 -7.79
CA GLY A 259 2.81 -12.90 -6.60
C GLY A 259 3.31 -12.29 -5.29
N MET A 260 4.63 -12.08 -5.12
CA MET A 260 5.18 -11.40 -3.92
C MET A 260 4.55 -10.02 -3.70
N LEU A 261 4.30 -9.27 -4.78
CA LEU A 261 3.66 -7.96 -4.68
C LEU A 261 2.15 -8.06 -4.42
N MET A 262 1.47 -9.09 -4.93
CA MET A 262 0.07 -9.37 -4.60
C MET A 262 -0.07 -9.77 -3.14
N ASP A 263 0.74 -10.69 -2.63
CA ASP A 263 0.70 -11.15 -1.23
C ASP A 263 0.92 -9.95 -0.28
N GLY A 264 1.93 -9.11 -0.51
CA GLY A 264 2.20 -7.91 0.30
C GLY A 264 1.25 -6.72 0.10
N THR A 265 0.67 -6.52 -1.08
CA THR A 265 -0.23 -5.37 -1.33
C THR A 265 -1.70 -5.70 -1.05
N ASN A 266 -2.15 -6.91 -1.40
CA ASN A 266 -3.53 -7.37 -1.25
C ASN A 266 -3.76 -8.25 -0.01
N GLY A 267 -2.70 -8.70 0.66
CA GLY A 267 -2.79 -9.61 1.80
C GLY A 267 -3.08 -11.06 1.42
N THR A 268 -2.83 -11.96 2.36
CA THR A 268 -2.83 -13.43 2.20
C THR A 268 -4.02 -14.08 2.90
N LEU A 269 -5.15 -13.37 2.99
CA LEU A 269 -6.28 -13.69 3.89
C LEU A 269 -7.02 -15.01 3.60
N ASP A 270 -6.79 -15.60 2.43
CA ASP A 270 -7.25 -16.92 2.02
C ASP A 270 -6.32 -18.06 2.49
N VAL A 271 -5.11 -17.74 2.93
CA VAL A 271 -4.13 -18.68 3.50
C VAL A 271 -4.38 -18.87 5.01
N PRO A 272 -4.40 -20.11 5.54
CA PRO A 272 -4.43 -20.34 6.99
C PRO A 272 -3.20 -19.74 7.69
N GLY A 273 -3.42 -18.76 8.57
CA GLY A 273 -2.35 -17.95 9.19
C GLY A 273 -1.97 -16.68 8.43
N GLY A 274 -2.67 -16.38 7.32
CA GLY A 274 -2.49 -15.18 6.51
C GLY A 274 -2.92 -13.87 7.17
N GLY A 275 -2.40 -12.77 6.63
CA GLY A 275 -2.48 -11.43 7.21
C GLY A 275 -2.76 -10.31 6.22
N ASP A 276 -2.65 -9.10 6.76
CA ASP A 276 -3.07 -7.86 6.12
C ASP A 276 -1.96 -7.28 5.23
N GLY A 277 -2.27 -7.02 3.96
CA GLY A 277 -1.39 -6.29 3.05
C GLY A 277 -1.61 -4.78 3.11
N LEU A 278 -0.85 -4.02 2.31
CA LEU A 278 -0.94 -2.54 2.26
C LEU A 278 -2.37 -2.02 2.05
N LYS A 279 -3.18 -2.73 1.26
CA LYS A 279 -4.60 -2.40 1.03
C LYS A 279 -5.38 -2.42 2.33
N GLN A 280 -5.24 -3.47 3.13
CA GLN A 280 -5.89 -3.59 4.43
C GLN A 280 -5.39 -2.52 5.41
N THR A 281 -4.07 -2.37 5.56
CA THR A 281 -3.50 -1.45 6.56
C THR A 281 -3.87 0.02 6.29
N LEU A 282 -4.11 0.40 5.03
CA LEU A 282 -4.69 1.69 4.64
C LEU A 282 -6.12 1.92 5.17
N ALA A 283 -7.00 0.91 5.14
CA ALA A 283 -8.34 1.06 5.70
C ALA A 283 -8.38 0.99 7.24
N GLN A 284 -7.48 0.21 7.86
CA GLN A 284 -7.30 0.27 9.32
C GLN A 284 -6.91 1.70 9.75
N ALA A 285 -5.94 2.31 9.07
CA ALA A 285 -5.51 3.68 9.33
C ALA A 285 -6.67 4.70 9.28
N VAL A 286 -7.54 4.61 8.27
CA VAL A 286 -8.70 5.51 8.15
C VAL A 286 -9.77 5.21 9.20
N THR A 287 -10.00 3.94 9.54
CA THR A 287 -10.90 3.52 10.64
C THR A 287 -10.43 4.03 12.00
N LEU A 288 -9.12 4.15 12.21
CA LEU A 288 -8.51 4.73 13.40
C LEU A 288 -8.55 6.27 13.43
N GLY A 289 -8.90 6.93 12.32
CA GLY A 289 -9.08 8.38 12.23
C GLY A 289 -8.17 9.15 11.27
N ALA A 290 -7.26 8.50 10.53
CA ALA A 290 -6.51 9.17 9.47
C ALA A 290 -7.47 9.60 8.33
N LYS A 291 -7.21 10.75 7.69
CA LYS A 291 -8.06 11.18 6.56
C LYS A 291 -7.95 10.19 5.40
N ALA A 292 -9.08 9.73 4.85
CA ALA A 292 -9.15 8.94 3.63
C ALA A 292 -8.33 9.57 2.50
N GLY A 293 -7.46 8.79 1.85
CA GLY A 293 -6.64 9.25 0.75
C GLY A 293 -5.63 10.35 1.12
N SER A 294 -5.05 10.32 2.32
CA SER A 294 -4.02 11.24 2.78
C SER A 294 -2.66 10.56 3.00
N ALA A 295 -1.57 11.33 2.97
CA ALA A 295 -0.24 10.83 3.30
C ALA A 295 -0.21 10.25 4.73
N GLN A 296 -0.92 10.87 5.67
CA GLN A 296 -1.10 10.38 7.03
C GLN A 296 -1.67 8.96 7.07
N ALA A 297 -2.66 8.64 6.23
CA ALA A 297 -3.21 7.28 6.15
C ALA A 297 -2.16 6.26 5.65
N ALA A 298 -1.27 6.64 4.73
CA ALA A 298 -0.15 5.79 4.30
C ALA A 298 0.92 5.63 5.39
N TYR A 299 1.21 6.67 6.19
CA TYR A 299 2.16 6.55 7.31
C TYR A 299 1.58 5.72 8.47
N TRP A 300 0.29 5.86 8.77
CA TRP A 300 -0.41 5.02 9.74
C TRP A 300 -0.49 3.56 9.26
N SER A 301 -0.82 3.35 7.99
CA SER A 301 -0.74 2.05 7.31
C SER A 301 0.64 1.42 7.44
N SER A 302 1.70 2.21 7.25
CA SER A 302 3.09 1.76 7.38
C SER A 302 3.41 1.28 8.79
N ARG A 303 2.89 1.95 9.83
CA ARG A 303 3.00 1.45 11.20
C ARG A 303 2.28 0.12 11.37
N ILE A 304 1.04 0.03 10.90
CA ILE A 304 0.20 -1.16 11.04
C ILE A 304 0.79 -2.37 10.30
N TYR A 305 1.43 -2.15 9.14
CA TYR A 305 2.15 -3.19 8.39
C TYR A 305 3.35 -3.72 9.19
N ASN A 306 4.23 -2.83 9.65
CA ASN A 306 5.47 -3.19 10.38
C ASN A 306 5.23 -3.72 11.82
N SER A 307 4.25 -3.19 12.56
CA SER A 307 3.97 -3.60 13.95
C SER A 307 2.65 -4.35 14.16
N GLY A 308 1.96 -4.76 13.10
CA GLY A 308 0.69 -5.49 13.12
C GLY A 308 -0.51 -4.72 13.73
N SER A 309 -0.27 -3.51 14.24
CA SER A 309 -1.26 -2.71 14.98
C SER A 309 -0.79 -1.27 15.18
N TYR A 310 -1.76 -0.37 15.39
CA TYR A 310 -1.60 1.02 15.82
C TYR A 310 -2.90 1.51 16.48
N ASP A 311 -2.86 2.54 17.32
CA ASP A 311 -4.00 2.99 18.14
C ASP A 311 -4.60 4.36 17.75
N GLY A 312 -4.04 5.01 16.72
CA GLY A 312 -4.44 6.33 16.25
C GLY A 312 -4.03 7.51 17.15
N LYS A 313 -3.28 7.26 18.24
CA LYS A 313 -3.05 8.25 19.32
C LYS A 313 -1.58 8.52 19.59
N LYS A 314 -0.71 7.51 19.45
CA LYS A 314 0.73 7.67 19.70
C LYS A 314 1.47 8.33 18.55
N ALA A 315 2.68 8.80 18.80
CA ALA A 315 3.62 9.18 17.75
C ALA A 315 4.00 7.94 16.92
N LEU A 316 4.23 8.09 15.61
CA LEU A 316 4.53 6.96 14.72
C LEU A 316 5.91 6.35 14.96
N GLU A 317 6.79 7.07 15.65
CA GLU A 317 8.11 6.66 16.10
C GLU A 317 8.13 6.08 17.53
N ASP A 318 6.99 5.98 18.22
CA ASP A 318 6.93 5.48 19.60
C ASP A 318 7.42 4.01 19.66
N PRO A 319 8.47 3.69 20.45
CA PRO A 319 9.02 2.33 20.53
C PRO A 319 8.09 1.35 21.25
N SER A 320 7.14 1.84 22.07
CA SER A 320 6.16 1.02 22.78
C SER A 320 5.05 0.45 21.87
N LEU A 321 5.04 0.83 20.60
CA LEU A 321 4.21 0.22 19.55
C LEU A 321 4.84 -1.06 18.96
N GLY A 322 6.11 -1.39 19.28
CA GLY A 322 6.78 -2.64 18.86
C GLY A 322 7.25 -2.67 17.40
N ALA A 323 8.11 -3.63 17.05
CA ALA A 323 8.85 -3.67 15.77
C ALA A 323 9.68 -2.38 15.51
N THR A 324 10.07 -2.14 14.26
CA THR A 324 11.03 -1.09 13.90
C THR A 324 10.40 0.31 14.06
N ALA A 325 11.02 1.18 14.84
CA ALA A 325 10.41 2.45 15.25
C ALA A 325 10.46 3.53 14.16
N ASP A 326 11.54 3.61 13.38
CA ASP A 326 11.72 4.60 12.31
C ASP A 326 11.03 4.22 10.99
N TYR A 327 10.37 3.07 10.91
CA TYR A 327 9.80 2.53 9.66
C TYR A 327 8.92 3.55 8.91
N CYS A 328 8.07 4.29 9.62
CA CYS A 328 7.17 5.27 9.01
C CYS A 328 7.93 6.49 8.46
N ASP A 329 8.96 6.93 9.19
CA ASP A 329 9.88 7.99 8.78
C ASP A 329 10.65 7.57 7.51
N LYS A 330 11.20 6.34 7.48
CA LYS A 330 11.89 5.81 6.30
C LYS A 330 10.98 5.77 5.07
N ILE A 331 9.72 5.35 5.22
CA ILE A 331 8.72 5.41 4.14
C ILE A 331 8.48 6.84 3.67
N ALA A 332 8.31 7.81 4.59
CA ALA A 332 8.14 9.22 4.23
C ALA A 332 9.35 9.79 3.49
N ASN A 333 10.56 9.50 3.95
CA ASN A 333 11.83 9.85 3.31
C ASN A 333 11.95 9.23 1.91
N ARG A 334 11.62 7.95 1.74
CA ARG A 334 11.63 7.28 0.42
C ARG A 334 10.67 7.93 -0.57
N LEU A 335 9.47 8.31 -0.13
CA LEU A 335 8.45 8.95 -0.98
C LEU A 335 8.85 10.37 -1.45
N VAL A 336 9.74 11.07 -0.74
CA VAL A 336 10.36 12.34 -1.19
C VAL A 336 11.71 12.16 -1.89
N GLY A 337 12.17 10.93 -2.11
CA GLY A 337 13.33 10.61 -2.95
C GLY A 337 14.66 10.37 -2.23
N TRP A 338 14.66 10.12 -0.91
CA TRP A 338 15.78 9.48 -0.23
C TRP A 338 15.85 7.99 -0.64
N VAL A 339 17.07 7.44 -0.76
CA VAL A 339 17.30 6.15 -1.43
C VAL A 339 17.73 5.00 -0.50
N GLY A 340 18.19 5.30 0.72
CA GLY A 340 18.96 4.36 1.56
C GLY A 340 20.43 4.76 1.63
#